data_AF-A0A7Y3MU38-F1
#
_entry.id   AF-A0A7Y3MU38-F1
#
_cell.length_a   1.000
_cell.length_b   1.000
_cell.length_c   1.000
_cell.angle_alpha   90.00
_cell.angle_beta   90.00
_cell.angle_gamma   90.00
#
_symmetry.space_group_name_H-M   'P 1'
#
loop_
_entity.id
_entity.type
_entity.pdbx_description
1 polymer ?
#
loop_
_entity_poly.entity_id
_entity_poly.type
_entity_poly.pdbx_seq_one_letter_code
_entity_poly.pdbx_strand_id
1 'polypeptide(L)' 'RYGDVHLDAGYRLDLLVNRTVIVEVKAVATLRPIHETQLMTYLRLSGCPVGLLINFNVTRLRDGIRRRALTS' A
#
# COMPACT_ATOMS: atom_id res chain seq x y z
N ARG A 1 -19.52 -5.88 -2.03
CA ARG A 1 -18.73 -5.55 -3.24
C ARG A 1 -17.70 -4.52 -2.79
N TYR A 2 -16.45 -4.91 -2.60
CA TYR A 2 -15.37 -3.95 -2.31
C TYR A 2 -14.98 -3.27 -3.62
N GLY A 3 -14.89 -1.94 -3.62
CA GLY A 3 -14.68 -1.13 -4.81
C GLY A 3 -13.20 -1.04 -5.15
N ASP A 4 -12.81 -1.65 -6.27
CA ASP A 4 -11.48 -1.47 -6.85
C ASP A 4 -11.30 0.01 -7.24
N VAL A 5 -10.32 0.67 -6.62
CA VAL A 5 -9.90 2.02 -7.02
C VAL A 5 -8.86 1.89 -8.12
N HIS A 6 -9.20 2.36 -9.31
CA HIS A 6 -8.29 2.38 -10.46
C HIS A 6 -7.56 3.72 -10.51
N LEU A 7 -6.23 3.68 -10.57
CA LEU A 7 -5.41 4.82 -10.96
C LEU A 7 -5.31 4.92 -12.48
N ASP A 8 -5.06 6.13 -12.99
CA ASP A 8 -5.00 6.46 -14.44
C ASP A 8 -4.02 5.59 -15.26
N ALA A 9 -3.11 4.86 -14.60
CA ALA A 9 -2.21 3.91 -15.23
C ALA A 9 -2.68 2.44 -15.20
N GLY A 10 -3.96 2.17 -14.92
CA GLY A 10 -4.55 0.82 -14.92
C GLY A 10 -4.23 -0.01 -13.67
N TYR A 11 -3.63 0.61 -12.64
CA TYR A 11 -3.31 -0.06 -11.39
C TYR A 11 -4.52 -0.08 -10.45
N ARG A 12 -4.75 -1.24 -9.83
CA ARG A 12 -5.76 -1.43 -8.80
C ARG A 12 -5.11 -1.33 -7.42
N LEU A 13 -5.63 -0.44 -6.60
CA LEU A 13 -5.27 -0.35 -5.18
C LEU A 13 -6.21 -1.22 -4.37
N ASP A 14 -5.69 -1.92 -3.36
CA ASP A 14 -6.52 -2.67 -2.43
C ASP A 14 -7.48 -1.71 -1.68
N LEU A 15 -6.95 -0.60 -1.14
CA LEU A 15 -7.74 0.45 -0.49
C LEU A 15 -7.12 1.84 -0.68
N LEU A 16 -7.97 2.83 -0.93
CA LEU A 16 -7.64 4.26 -0.87
C LEU A 16 -8.55 4.96 0.13
N VAL A 17 -7.98 5.51 1.19
CA VAL A 17 -8.73 6.20 2.25
C VAL A 17 -8.58 7.71 2.09
N ASN A 18 -9.72 8.41 1.98
CA ASN A 18 -9.83 9.86 1.86
C ASN A 18 -8.92 10.51 0.78
N ARG A 19 -8.47 9.74 -0.23
CA ARG A 19 -7.45 10.17 -1.21
C ARG A 19 -6.14 10.68 -0.59
N THR A 20 -5.82 10.23 0.63
CA THR A 20 -4.60 10.63 1.35
C THR A 20 -3.76 9.46 1.83
N VAL A 21 -4.37 8.27 1.96
CA VAL A 21 -3.69 7.06 2.45
C VAL A 21 -3.96 5.91 1.51
N ILE A 22 -2.91 5.33 0.95
CA ILE A 22 -2.96 4.05 0.24
C ILE A 22 -2.69 2.91 1.22
N VAL A 23 -3.48 1.84 1.16
CA VAL A 23 -3.20 0.61 1.91
C VAL A 23 -3.06 -0.55 0.93
N GLU A 24 -1.96 -1.28 1.07
CA GLU A 24 -1.63 -2.49 0.31
C GLU A 24 -1.53 -3.67 1.27
N VAL A 25 -2.24 -4.75 0.96
CA VAL A 25 -2.33 -5.94 1.80
C VAL A 25 -1.58 -7.09 1.14
N LYS A 26 -0.85 -7.87 1.95
CA LYS A 26 -0.14 -9.09 1.54
C LYS A 26 -0.35 -10.20 2.57
N ALA A 27 -0.22 -11.44 2.14
CA ALA A 27 -0.20 -12.63 2.99
C ALA A 27 0.94 -13.54 2.55
N VAL A 28 2.18 -13.09 2.77
CA VAL A 28 3.39 -13.73 2.25
C VAL A 28 4.39 -14.02 3.36
N ALA A 29 5.24 -15.03 3.18
CA ALA A 29 6.30 -15.40 4.14
C ALA A 29 7.14 -14.17 4.58
N THR A 30 7.59 -13.38 3.61
CA THR A 30 8.43 -12.19 3.86
C THR A 30 8.08 -11.07 2.89
N LEU A 31 8.02 -9.83 3.40
CA LEU A 31 7.94 -8.64 2.56
C LEU A 31 9.28 -8.41 1.84
N ARG A 32 9.25 -8.47 0.51
CA ARG A 32 10.40 -8.21 -0.36
C ARG A 32 10.44 -6.73 -0.79
N PRO A 33 11.61 -6.20 -1.16
CA PRO A 33 11.75 -4.82 -1.62
C PRO A 33 10.76 -4.43 -2.73
N ILE A 34 10.44 -5.34 -3.64
CA ILE A 34 9.47 -5.11 -4.73
C ILE A 34 8.09 -4.67 -4.25
N HIS A 35 7.61 -5.19 -3.10
CA HIS A 35 6.30 -4.80 -2.56
C HIS A 35 6.31 -3.34 -2.08
N GLU A 36 7.45 -2.88 -1.58
CA GLU A 36 7.64 -1.51 -1.15
C GLU A 36 7.82 -0.57 -2.34
N THR A 37 8.60 -0.97 -3.34
CA THR A 37 8.73 -0.24 -4.60
C THR A 37 7.38 -0.04 -5.28
N GLN A 38 6.51 -1.05 -5.28
CA GLN A 38 5.14 -0.94 -5.81
C GLN A 38 4.33 0.13 -5.06
N LEU A 39 4.30 0.08 -3.71
CA LEU A 39 3.63 1.09 -2.91
C LEU A 39 4.16 2.50 -3.18
N MET A 40 5.48 2.67 -3.27
CA MET A 40 6.10 3.97 -3.56
C MET A 40 5.73 4.51 -4.94
N THR A 41 5.63 3.65 -5.97
CA THR A 41 5.13 4.04 -7.29
C THR A 41 3.71 4.58 -7.19
N TYR A 42 2.83 3.93 -6.43
CA TYR A 42 1.46 4.40 -6.26
C TYR A 42 1.36 5.70 -5.48
N LEU A 43 2.17 5.90 -4.44
CA LEU A 43 2.23 7.19 -3.75
C LEU A 43 2.61 8.32 -4.69
N ARG A 44 3.62 8.11 -5.55
CA ARG A 44 4.05 9.11 -6.54
C ARG A 44 2.99 9.40 -7.59
N LEU A 45 2.34 8.37 -8.14
CA LEU A 45 1.32 8.52 -9.19
C LEU A 45 0.02 9.14 -8.67
N SER A 46 -0.36 8.82 -7.43
CA SER A 46 -1.60 9.33 -6.82
C SER A 46 -1.44 10.67 -6.12
N GLY A 47 -0.21 11.11 -5.84
CA GLY A 47 0.07 12.25 -4.96
C GLY A 47 -0.31 12.01 -3.49
N CYS A 48 -0.63 10.77 -3.10
CA CYS A 48 -0.96 10.47 -1.71
C CYS A 48 0.28 10.61 -0.81
N PRO A 49 0.18 11.33 0.32
CA PRO A 49 1.32 11.54 1.21
C PRO A 49 1.74 10.29 1.98
N VAL A 50 0.88 9.29 2.09
CA VAL A 50 1.06 8.16 3.00
C VAL A 50 0.68 6.82 2.36
N GLY A 51 1.52 5.81 2.57
CA GLY A 51 1.25 4.42 2.24
C GLY A 51 1.41 3.49 3.45
N LEU A 52 0.54 2.49 3.55
CA LEU A 52 0.63 1.39 4.51
C LEU A 52 0.75 0.07 3.74
N LEU A 53 1.86 -0.65 3.94
CA LEU A 53 2.03 -2.02 3.46
C LEU A 53 1.83 -2.97 4.64
N ILE A 54 0.79 -3.79 4.59
CA ILE A 54 0.37 -4.66 5.70
C ILE A 54 0.54 -6.12 5.28
N ASN A 55 1.44 -6.85 5.94
CA ASN A 55 1.56 -8.30 5.80
C ASN A 55 0.77 -9.00 6.91
N PHE A 56 -0.24 -9.78 6.55
CA PHE A 56 -1.06 -10.55 7.50
C PHE A 56 -0.45 -11.89 7.90
N ASN A 57 0.60 -12.35 7.23
CA ASN A 57 1.28 -13.60 7.57
C ASN A 57 2.30 -13.39 8.71
N VAL A 58 1.82 -12.90 9.85
CA VAL A 58 2.56 -12.63 11.09
C VAL A 58 1.67 -12.91 12.30
N THR A 59 2.26 -13.28 13.44
CA THR A 59 1.51 -13.58 14.67
C THR A 59 0.81 -12.35 15.26
N ARG A 60 1.42 -11.18 15.17
CA ARG A 60 0.85 -9.91 15.63
C ARG A 60 0.81 -8.93 14.47
N LEU A 61 -0.37 -8.44 14.13
CA LEU A 61 -0.57 -7.58 12.94
C LEU A 61 0.37 -6.37 12.91
N ARG A 62 0.63 -5.75 14.07
CA ARG A 62 1.53 -4.59 14.19
C ARG A 62 2.94 -4.86 13.63
N ASP A 63 3.42 -6.10 13.71
CA ASP A 63 4.76 -6.49 13.27
C ASP A 63 4.82 -6.63 11.72
N GLY A 64 3.65 -6.73 11.07
CA GLY A 64 3.50 -6.79 9.62
C GLY A 64 3.25 -5.45 8.94
N ILE A 65 3.12 -4.35 9.70
CA ILE A 65 2.82 -3.02 9.16
C ILE A 65 4.11 -2.27 8.82
N ARG A 66 4.25 -1.82 7.58
CA ARG A 66 5.25 -0.83 7.16
C ARG A 66 4.56 0.45 6.71
N ARG A 67 4.91 1.56 7.36
CA ARG A 67 4.49 2.91 6.97
C ARG A 67 5.52 3.53 6.04
N ARG A 68 5.05 4.15 4.94
CA ARG A 68 5.86 5.00 4.06
C ARG A 68 5.19 6.36 3.92
N ALA A 69 6.01 7.40 3.92
CA ALA A 69 5.59 8.77 3.68
C ALA A 69 6.30 9.27 2.42
N LEU A 70 5.56 9.92 1.54
CA LEU A 70 6.12 10.65 0.42
C LEU A 70 6.58 12.01 0.96
N THR A 71 7.86 12.15 1.25
CA THR A 71 8.43 13.44 1.66
C THR A 71 8.70 14.27 0.41
N SER A 72 8.30 15.55 0.45
CA SER A 72 8.59 16.55 -0.58
C SER A 72 10.08 16.81 -0.76
#